data_AF-A0A1G7L1D4-F1
#
_entry.id   AF-A0A1G7L1D4-F1
#
_cell.length_a   1.000
_cell.length_b   1.000
_cell.length_c   1.000
_cell.angle_alpha   90.00
_cell.angle_beta   90.00
_cell.angle_gamma   90.00
#
_symmetry.space_group_name_H-M   'P 1'
#
loop_
_entity.id
_entity.type
_entity.pdbx_description
1 polymer ?
#
loop_
_entity_poly.entity_id
_entity_poly.type
_entity_poly.pdbx_seq_one_letter_code
_entity_poly.pdbx_strand_id
1 'polypeptide(L)' 'MLAQLFLGLSTFITGIVLVAIGTDFGRIINVTVGVIAGSVFILLGMARLKYVWVNWRDRER' A
#
# COMPACT_ATOMS: atom_id res chain seq x y z
N MET A 1 -1.37 2.80 -17.92
CA MET A 1 -0.30 2.32 -17.04
C MET A 1 0.19 3.38 -16.06
N LEU A 2 0.59 4.57 -16.51
CA LEU A 2 1.11 5.63 -15.62
C LEU A 2 0.14 6.00 -14.48
N ALA A 3 -1.15 6.20 -14.78
CA ALA A 3 -2.16 6.50 -13.77
C ALA A 3 -2.34 5.38 -12.73
N GLN A 4 -2.26 4.12 -13.15
CA GLN A 4 -2.34 2.97 -12.22
C GLN A 4 -1.09 2.85 -11.34
N LEU A 5 0.08 3.24 -11.85
CA LEU A 5 1.32 3.30 -11.08
C LEU A 5 1.21 4.38 -9.99
N PHE A 6 0.79 5.60 -10.36
CA PHE A 6 0.59 6.69 -9.40
C PHE A 6 -0.47 6.36 -8.35
N LEU A 7 -1.60 5.78 -8.76
CA LEU A 7 -2.64 5.31 -7.84
C LEU A 7 -2.13 4.19 -6.93
N GLY A 8 -1.35 3.25 -7.45
CA GLY A 8 -0.74 2.18 -6.66
C GLY A 8 0.21 2.72 -5.59
N LEU A 9 1.10 3.63 -5.98
CA LEU A 9 2.04 4.31 -5.09
C LEU A 9 1.33 5.14 -4.02
N SER A 10 0.35 5.96 -4.38
CA SER A 10 -0.37 6.79 -3.42
C SER A 10 -1.13 5.93 -2.41
N THR A 11 -1.82 4.88 -2.87
CA THR A 11 -2.55 3.93 -2.00
C THR A 11 -1.58 3.23 -1.03
N PHE A 12 -0.41 2.82 -1.50
CA PHE A 12 0.62 2.19 -0.68
C PHE A 12 1.17 3.14 0.38
N ILE A 13 1.54 4.37 0.00
CA ILE A 13 2.07 5.39 0.91
C ILE A 13 1.02 5.77 1.96
N THR A 14 -0.23 6.00 1.55
CA THR A 14 -1.33 6.27 2.49
C THR A 14 -1.49 5.15 3.50
N GLY A 15 -1.35 3.89 3.07
CA GLY A 15 -1.38 2.74 3.97
C GLY A 15 -0.26 2.76 5.01
N ILE A 16 0.98 3.06 4.60
CA ILE A 16 2.12 3.23 5.53
C ILE A 16 1.86 4.33 6.54
N VAL A 17 1.38 5.49 6.09
CA VAL A 17 1.09 6.64 6.97
C VAL A 17 0.01 6.29 7.99
N LEU A 18 -1.06 5.60 7.58
CA LEU A 18 -2.11 5.14 8.49
C LEU A 18 -1.59 4.18 9.55
N VAL A 19 -0.71 3.23 9.19
CA VAL A 19 -0.07 2.34 10.15
C VAL A 19 0.83 3.13 11.10
N ALA A 20 1.62 4.09 10.58
CA ALA A 20 2.54 4.90 11.37
C ALA A 20 1.80 5.78 12.40
N ILE A 21 0.68 6.40 12.02
CA ILE A 21 -0.15 7.21 12.92
C ILE A 21 -0.92 6.32 13.90
N GLY A 22 -1.38 5.15 13.45
CA GLY A 22 -2.16 4.23 14.27
C GLY A 22 -1.35 3.39 15.24
N THR A 23 -0.02 3.34 15.08
CA THR A 23 0.90 2.58 15.92
C THR A 23 1.50 3.49 16.99
N ASP A 24 1.40 3.08 18.26
CA ASP A 24 1.96 3.80 19.40
C ASP A 24 3.49 3.58 19.55
N PHE A 25 4.20 3.45 18.42
CA PHE A 25 5.64 3.14 18.28
C PHE A 25 6.18 2.02 19.17
N GLY A 26 5.36 0.99 19.46
CA GLY A 26 5.76 -0.16 20.27
C GLY A 26 5.55 0.01 21.78
N ARG A 27 4.91 1.08 22.23
CA ARG A 27 4.60 1.30 23.66
C ARG A 27 3.50 0.36 24.16
N ILE A 28 2.48 0.13 23.33
CA ILE A 28 1.38 -0.80 23.61
C ILE A 28 1.11 -1.55 22.30
N ILE A 29 1.09 -2.89 22.34
CA ILE A 29 0.64 -3.70 21.20
C ILE A 29 -0.87 -3.54 21.12
N ASN A 30 -1.31 -2.48 20.44
CA ASN A 30 -2.72 -2.20 20.20
C ASN A 30 -2.98 -2.17 18.69
N VAL A 31 -3.85 -3.07 18.23
CA VAL A 31 -4.26 -3.13 16.83
C VAL A 31 -5.41 -2.13 16.65
N THR A 32 -5.06 -0.89 16.38
CA THR A 32 -6.05 0.16 16.12
C THR A 32 -6.67 0.01 14.73
N VAL A 33 -7.86 0.56 14.53
CA VAL A 33 -8.54 0.58 13.21
C VAL A 33 -7.64 1.21 12.13
N GLY A 34 -6.81 2.18 12.51
CA GLY A 34 -5.82 2.81 11.62
C GLY A 34 -4.76 1.84 11.12
N VAL A 35 -4.27 0.93 11.98
CA VAL A 35 -3.30 -0.11 11.61
C VAL A 35 -3.94 -1.16 10.69
N ILE A 36 -5.16 -1.59 11.00
CA ILE A 36 -5.90 -2.55 10.16
C ILE A 36 -6.16 -1.96 8.78
N ALA A 37 -6.75 -0.76 8.72
CA ALA A 37 -7.02 -0.07 7.48
C ALA A 37 -5.73 0.18 6.70
N GLY A 38 -4.69 0.73 7.35
CA GLY A 38 -3.40 0.98 6.73
C GLY A 38 -2.78 -0.27 6.10
N SER A 39 -2.87 -1.42 6.79
CA SER A 39 -2.38 -2.71 6.27
C SER A 39 -3.14 -3.15 5.01
N VAL A 40 -4.46 -2.95 4.97
CA VAL A 40 -5.27 -3.23 3.76
C VAL A 40 -4.89 -2.32 2.60
N PHE A 41 -4.67 -1.02 2.87
CA PHE A 41 -4.21 -0.06 1.87
C PHE A 41 -2.83 -0.42 1.30
N ILE A 42 -1.90 -0.88 2.14
CA ILE A 42 -0.59 -1.40 1.71
C ILE A 42 -0.77 -2.58 0.75
N LEU A 43 -1.59 -3.57 1.11
CA LEU A 43 -1.84 -4.74 0.27
C LEU A 43 -2.48 -4.37 -1.08
N LEU A 44 -3.47 -3.47 -1.07
CA LEU A 44 -4.12 -2.96 -2.28
C LEU A 44 -3.16 -2.17 -3.18
N GLY A 45 -2.33 -1.30 -2.60
CA GLY A 45 -1.31 -0.55 -3.33
C GLY A 45 -0.30 -1.50 -3.98
N MET A 46 0.16 -2.51 -3.25
CA MET A 46 1.11 -3.50 -3.75
C MET A 46 0.53 -4.38 -4.86
N ALA A 47 -0.75 -4.78 -4.76
CA ALA A 47 -1.44 -5.52 -5.81
C ALA A 47 -1.54 -4.70 -7.11
N ARG A 48 -1.84 -3.40 -7.01
CA ARG A 48 -1.88 -2.50 -8.17
C ARG A 48 -0.51 -2.32 -8.81
N LEU A 49 0.54 -2.14 -8.01
CA LEU A 49 1.92 -2.04 -8.50
C LEU A 49 2.37 -3.33 -9.19
N LYS A 50 2.03 -4.50 -8.63
CA LYS A 50 2.29 -5.80 -9.25
C LYS A 50 1.58 -5.94 -10.59
N TYR A 51 0.32 -5.52 -10.69
CA TYR A 51 -0.43 -5.54 -11.96
C TYR A 51 0.24 -4.66 -13.03
N VAL A 52 0.69 -3.46 -12.66
CA VAL A 52 1.42 -2.58 -13.58
C VAL A 52 2.75 -3.21 -14.02
N TRP A 53 3.49 -3.84 -13.10
CA TRP A 53 4.73 -4.55 -13.43
C TRP A 53 4.47 -5.68 -14.44
N VAL A 54 3.53 -6.58 -14.14
CA VAL A 54 3.24 -7.73 -15.02
C VAL A 54 2.88 -7.25 -16.43
N ASN A 55 1.99 -6.27 -16.53
CA ASN A 55 1.61 -5.68 -17.81
C ASN A 55 2.74 -4.94 -18.55
N TRP A 56 3.74 -4.44 -17.82
CA TRP A 56 4.92 -3.84 -18.42
C TRP A 56 5.85 -4.92 -18.99
N ARG A 57 6.17 -5.93 -18.18
CA ARG A 57 6.99 -7.07 -18.57
C ARG A 57 6.42 -7.83 -19.77
N ASP A 58 5.11 -8.01 -19.81
CA ASP A 58 4.44 -8.74 -20.90
C ASP A 58 4.41 -7.93 -22.21
N ARG A 59 4.67 -6.61 -22.18
CA ARG A 59 4.87 -5.78 -23.39
C ARG A 59 6.30 -5.81 -23.93
N GLU A 60 7.26 -6.23 -23.11
CA GLU A 60 8.67 -6.34 -23.49
C GLU A 60 9.03 -7.71 -24.08
N ARG A 61 8.09 -8.66 -24.05
CA ARG A 61 8.19 -9.97 -24.72
C ARG A 61 7.39 -9.95 -26.03
#